data_AF-A0A9N7JN05-F1
#
_entry.id   AF-A0A9N7JN05-F1
#
_cell.length_a   1.000
_cell.length_b   1.000
_cell.length_c   1.000
_cell.angle_alpha   90.00
_cell.angle_beta   90.00
_cell.angle_gamma   90.00
#
_symmetry.space_group_name_H-M   'P 1'
#
loop_
_entity.id
_entity.type
_entity.pdbx_description
1 polymer ?
#
loop_
_entity_poly.entity_id
_entity_poly.type
_entity_poly.pdbx_seq_one_letter_code
_entity_poly.pdbx_strand_id
1 'polypeptide(L)'
;MKNYLEENLFIKNQISNSQFVKVEVTDFHLINTNFNIKLKNIDFNKFDEVSVILKNIKTKEIYICNTNLNKNSLILELSSLNYLCSDNEYMVLILCKKDTYFEVLYPIFKDYSNNISTNYQISTYSKVSWYLRIIDTGEFRLSTILKSNYCS
;
A
#
# COMPACT_ATOMS: atom_id res chain seq x y z
N MET A 1 -7.65 -15.41 -17.17
CA MET A 1 -7.30 -14.09 -17.75
C MET A 1 -8.48 -13.12 -17.81
N LYS A 2 -9.69 -13.48 -18.29
CA LYS A 2 -10.86 -12.57 -18.30
C LYS A 2 -11.17 -11.96 -16.92
N ASN A 3 -11.14 -12.80 -15.87
CA ASN A 3 -11.51 -12.41 -14.51
C ASN A 3 -10.62 -11.28 -13.92
N TYR A 4 -9.30 -11.30 -14.18
CA TYR A 4 -8.37 -10.31 -13.62
C TYR A 4 -8.51 -8.92 -14.26
N LEU A 5 -8.78 -8.86 -15.57
CA LEU A 5 -9.00 -7.59 -16.26
C LEU A 5 -10.32 -6.95 -15.84
N GLU A 6 -11.36 -7.76 -15.68
CA GLU A 6 -12.67 -7.33 -15.18
C GLU A 6 -12.58 -6.80 -13.74
N GLU A 7 -11.86 -7.51 -12.87
CA GLU A 7 -11.59 -7.09 -11.49
C GLU A 7 -10.81 -5.77 -11.42
N ASN A 8 -9.75 -5.63 -12.22
CA ASN A 8 -8.99 -4.37 -12.29
C ASN A 8 -9.83 -3.21 -12.80
N LEU A 9 -10.67 -3.43 -13.80
CA LEU A 9 -11.56 -2.39 -14.32
C LEU A 9 -12.59 -1.98 -13.26
N PHE A 10 -13.18 -2.96 -12.57
CA PHE A 10 -14.10 -2.73 -11.47
C PHE A 10 -13.45 -1.88 -10.38
N ILE A 11 -12.27 -2.26 -9.90
CA ILE A 11 -11.55 -1.51 -8.86
C ILE A 11 -11.18 -0.10 -9.33
N LYS A 12 -10.69 0.07 -10.57
CA LYS A 12 -10.41 1.40 -11.13
C LYS A 12 -11.66 2.29 -11.11
N ASN A 13 -12.82 1.73 -11.46
CA ASN A 13 -14.09 2.44 -11.41
C ASN A 13 -14.48 2.80 -9.98
N GLN A 14 -14.32 1.87 -9.01
CA GLN A 14 -14.59 2.18 -7.60
C GLN A 14 -13.66 3.28 -7.08
N ILE A 15 -12.35 3.20 -7.32
CA ILE A 15 -11.40 4.25 -6.91
C ILE A 15 -11.80 5.61 -7.49
N SER A 16 -12.28 5.65 -8.72
CA SER A 16 -12.61 6.92 -9.40
C SER A 16 -13.93 7.54 -8.92
N ASN A 17 -14.87 6.72 -8.45
CA ASN A 17 -16.23 7.15 -8.06
C ASN A 17 -16.45 7.17 -6.54
N SER A 18 -15.52 6.65 -5.75
CA SER A 18 -15.63 6.61 -4.29
C SER A 18 -15.16 7.90 -3.64
N GLN A 19 -15.66 8.15 -2.43
CA GLN A 19 -15.13 9.21 -1.58
C GLN A 19 -13.73 8.85 -1.09
N PHE A 20 -12.80 9.80 -1.20
CA PHE A 20 -11.48 9.68 -0.60
C PHE A 20 -11.50 10.22 0.83
N VAL A 21 -11.14 9.38 1.79
CA VAL A 21 -11.08 9.73 3.21
C VAL A 21 -9.64 9.65 3.66
N LYS A 22 -9.05 10.79 4.04
CA LYS A 22 -7.70 10.81 4.63
C LYS A 22 -7.77 10.24 6.05
N VAL A 23 -6.99 9.21 6.32
CA VAL A 23 -6.96 8.54 7.63
C VAL A 23 -5.58 8.65 8.25
N GLU A 24 -5.53 9.05 9.51
CA GLU A 24 -4.27 9.21 10.24
C GLU A 24 -3.63 7.85 10.55
N VAL A 25 -2.34 7.72 10.28
CA VAL A 25 -1.51 6.58 10.69
C VAL A 25 -0.91 6.86 12.05
N THR A 26 -1.10 5.93 13.00
CA THR A 26 -0.54 6.03 14.35
C THR A 26 0.81 5.33 14.49
N ASP A 27 1.04 4.30 13.69
CA ASP A 27 2.27 3.51 13.71
C ASP A 27 2.46 2.82 12.36
N PHE A 28 3.70 2.63 11.94
CA PHE A 28 4.04 1.91 10.71
C PHE A 28 5.49 1.43 10.72
N HIS A 29 5.75 0.34 10.01
CA HIS A 29 7.10 -0.14 9.77
C HIS A 29 7.17 -0.99 8.50
N LEU A 30 8.23 -0.79 7.72
CA LEU A 30 8.58 -1.63 6.58
C LEU A 30 9.74 -2.54 7.00
N ILE A 31 9.52 -3.84 7.01
CA ILE A 31 10.54 -4.86 7.31
C ILE A 31 10.58 -5.84 6.14
N ASN A 32 11.73 -5.93 5.46
CA ASN A 32 11.88 -6.70 4.22
C ASN A 32 10.84 -6.30 3.16
N THR A 33 9.90 -7.19 2.85
CA THR A 33 8.80 -6.97 1.89
C THR A 33 7.45 -6.79 2.59
N ASN A 34 7.43 -6.61 3.92
CA ASN A 34 6.20 -6.49 4.69
C ASN A 34 6.04 -5.05 5.18
N PHE A 35 5.02 -4.36 4.69
CA PHE A 35 4.69 -3.02 5.16
C PHE A 35 3.50 -3.07 6.12
N ASN A 36 3.77 -2.76 7.38
CA ASN A 36 2.78 -2.76 8.44
C ASN A 36 2.32 -1.32 8.68
N ILE A 37 1.01 -1.12 8.73
CA ILE A 37 0.40 0.19 9.01
C ILE A 37 -0.69 0.01 10.06
N LYS A 38 -0.74 0.92 11.04
CA LYS A 38 -1.81 1.02 12.03
C LYS A 38 -2.55 2.34 11.86
N LEU A 39 -3.85 2.25 11.63
CA LEU A 39 -4.72 3.39 11.38
C LEU A 39 -5.44 3.84 12.65
N LYS A 40 -5.57 5.15 12.82
CA LYS A 40 -6.34 5.77 13.89
C LYS A 40 -7.83 5.70 13.59
N ASN A 41 -8.64 5.37 14.59
CA ASN A 41 -10.10 5.40 14.52
C ASN A 41 -10.73 4.56 13.40
N ILE A 42 -10.02 3.53 12.91
CA ILE A 42 -10.56 2.55 11.96
C ILE A 42 -10.73 1.21 12.65
N ASP A 43 -11.77 0.48 12.25
CA ASP A 43 -11.98 -0.92 12.62
C ASP A 43 -12.40 -1.69 11.37
N PHE A 44 -11.45 -2.42 10.78
CA PHE A 44 -11.60 -3.18 9.55
C PHE A 44 -12.66 -4.28 9.66
N ASN A 45 -12.96 -4.75 10.88
CA ASN A 45 -13.99 -5.76 11.11
C ASN A 45 -15.40 -5.26 10.81
N LYS A 46 -15.57 -3.95 10.56
CA LYS A 46 -16.86 -3.32 10.21
C LYS A 46 -17.12 -3.27 8.71
N PHE A 47 -16.17 -3.69 7.88
CA PHE A 47 -16.29 -3.74 6.43
C PHE A 47 -16.50 -5.18 5.98
N ASP A 48 -17.28 -5.35 4.92
CA ASP A 48 -17.52 -6.67 4.32
C ASP A 48 -16.31 -7.14 3.54
N GLU A 49 -15.60 -6.18 2.93
CA GLU A 49 -14.44 -6.42 2.10
C GLU A 49 -13.46 -5.25 2.21
N VAL A 50 -12.17 -5.58 2.27
CA VAL A 50 -11.09 -4.59 2.30
C VAL A 50 -10.00 -5.05 1.36
N SER A 51 -9.70 -4.22 0.37
CA SER A 51 -8.65 -4.44 -0.62
C SER A 51 -7.61 -3.33 -0.55
N VAL A 52 -6.33 -3.69 -0.45
CA VAL A 52 -5.25 -2.71 -0.50
C VAL A 52 -4.67 -2.63 -1.91
N ILE A 53 -4.54 -1.41 -2.40
CA ILE A 53 -4.17 -1.12 -3.78
C ILE A 53 -2.90 -0.26 -3.77
N LEU A 54 -1.87 -0.72 -4.47
CA LEU A 54 -0.74 0.11 -4.85
C LEU A 54 -1.04 0.78 -6.17
N LYS A 55 -1.17 2.12 -6.16
CA LYS A 55 -1.38 2.90 -7.37
C LYS A 55 -0.07 3.59 -7.75
N ASN A 56 0.44 3.29 -8.94
CA ASN A 56 1.60 3.97 -9.49
C ASN A 56 1.27 5.46 -9.69
N ILE A 57 2.12 6.33 -9.18
CA ILE A 57 1.86 7.78 -9.15
C ILE A 57 1.97 8.39 -10.54
N LYS A 58 2.88 7.87 -11.37
CA LYS A 58 3.16 8.35 -12.72
C LYS A 58 2.25 7.69 -13.74
N THR A 59 2.24 6.36 -13.82
CA THR A 59 1.50 5.59 -14.85
C THR A 59 0.02 5.44 -14.53
N LYS A 60 -0.38 5.68 -13.27
CA LYS A 60 -1.74 5.44 -12.75
C LYS A 60 -2.19 3.97 -12.79
N GLU A 61 -1.28 3.05 -13.11
CA GLU A 61 -1.51 1.62 -12.98
C GLU A 61 -1.81 1.26 -11.53
N ILE A 62 -2.63 0.23 -11.34
CA ILE A 62 -3.00 -0.27 -10.01
C ILE A 62 -2.58 -1.72 -9.88
N TYR A 63 -2.19 -2.09 -8.68
CA TYR A 63 -1.85 -3.46 -8.30
C TYR A 63 -2.55 -3.77 -6.98
N ILE A 64 -3.25 -4.89 -6.92
CA ILE A 64 -3.88 -5.37 -5.69
C ILE A 64 -2.79 -6.05 -4.86
N CYS A 65 -2.66 -5.66 -3.60
CA CYS A 65 -1.66 -6.19 -2.68
C CYS A 65 -2.29 -7.24 -1.78
N ASN A 66 -1.62 -8.38 -1.64
CA ASN A 66 -1.94 -9.35 -0.59
C ASN A 66 -1.80 -8.65 0.76
N THR A 67 -2.84 -8.78 1.59
CA THR A 67 -2.94 -8.04 2.85
C THR A 67 -3.54 -8.92 3.93
N ASN A 68 -2.89 -8.94 5.10
CA ASN A 68 -3.46 -9.46 6.33
C ASN A 68 -4.02 -8.31 7.17
N LEU A 69 -5.24 -8.47 7.66
CA LEU A 69 -5.95 -7.44 8.42
C LEU A 69 -6.09 -7.86 9.89
N ASN A 70 -5.96 -6.89 10.79
CA ASN A 70 -6.24 -7.09 12.20
C ASN A 70 -6.80 -5.81 12.82
N LYS A 71 -8.12 -5.77 13.08
CA LYS A 71 -8.83 -4.64 13.69
C LYS A 71 -8.49 -3.30 13.02
N ASN A 72 -7.48 -2.57 13.48
CA ASN A 72 -7.09 -1.28 12.91
C ASN A 72 -5.72 -1.29 12.21
N SER A 73 -5.13 -2.47 12.07
CA SER A 73 -3.80 -2.69 11.51
C SER A 73 -3.88 -3.53 10.25
N LEU A 74 -2.94 -3.32 9.35
CA LEU A 74 -2.84 -4.00 8.08
C LEU A 74 -1.38 -4.30 7.78
N ILE A 75 -1.13 -5.48 7.21
CA ILE A 75 0.19 -5.96 6.81
C ILE A 75 0.13 -6.23 5.32
N LEU A 76 0.78 -5.40 4.52
CA LEU A 76 0.95 -5.58 3.08
C LEU A 76 2.13 -6.50 2.82
N GLU A 77 1.89 -7.57 2.08
CA GLU A 77 2.93 -8.48 1.58
C GLU A 77 3.33 -8.07 0.15
N LEU A 78 4.43 -7.32 0.04
CA LEU A 78 4.88 -6.68 -1.21
C LEU A 78 5.68 -7.63 -2.12
N SER A 79 6.03 -8.82 -1.65
CA SER A 79 6.95 -9.75 -2.34
C SER A 79 6.42 -10.19 -3.70
N SER A 80 5.10 -10.41 -3.83
CA SER A 80 4.44 -10.79 -5.08
C SER A 80 4.47 -9.68 -6.14
N LEU A 81 4.67 -8.42 -5.72
CA LEU A 81 4.68 -7.26 -6.59
C LEU A 81 6.09 -6.85 -7.04
N ASN A 82 7.14 -7.51 -6.57
CA ASN A 82 8.53 -7.20 -6.86
C ASN A 82 8.83 -7.07 -8.37
N TYR A 83 8.27 -7.95 -9.21
CA TYR A 83 8.52 -7.96 -10.65
C TYR A 83 7.56 -7.08 -11.45
N LEU A 84 6.50 -6.58 -10.80
CA LEU A 84 5.53 -5.66 -11.39
C LEU A 84 5.89 -4.20 -11.08
N CYS A 85 6.64 -3.98 -10.01
CA CYS A 85 7.02 -2.67 -9.54
C CYS A 85 8.52 -2.43 -9.76
N SER A 86 8.89 -1.67 -10.79
CA SER A 86 10.27 -1.24 -11.05
C SER A 86 10.36 0.28 -11.19
N ASP A 87 11.35 0.88 -10.53
CA ASP A 87 11.79 2.28 -10.64
C ASP A 87 10.67 3.34 -10.64
N ASN A 88 9.59 3.09 -9.91
CA ASN A 88 8.46 4.00 -9.79
C ASN A 88 8.05 4.15 -8.33
N GLU A 89 7.35 5.25 -8.06
CA GLU A 89 6.71 5.47 -6.76
C GLU A 89 5.24 5.03 -6.81
N TYR A 90 4.78 4.48 -5.69
CA TYR A 90 3.44 3.95 -5.49
C TYR A 90 2.81 4.59 -4.26
N MET A 91 1.53 4.97 -4.38
CA MET A 91 0.71 5.33 -3.23
C MET A 91 -0.08 4.11 -2.73
N VAL A 92 -0.31 4.05 -1.43
CA VAL A 92 -1.17 3.03 -0.81
C VAL A 92 -2.59 3.57 -0.71
N LEU A 93 -3.54 2.88 -1.30
CA LEU A 93 -4.98 3.13 -1.18
C LEU A 93 -5.63 1.91 -0.53
N ILE A 94 -6.65 2.12 0.30
CA ILE A 94 -7.41 1.03 0.91
C ILE A 94 -8.85 1.20 0.46
N LEU A 95 -9.33 0.29 -0.37
CA LEU A 95 -10.72 0.24 -0.79
C LEU A 95 -11.50 -0.59 0.21
N CYS A 96 -12.41 0.05 0.92
CA CYS A 96 -13.29 -0.60 1.88
C CYS A 96 -14.71 -0.64 1.32
N LYS A 97 -15.35 -1.81 1.44
CA LYS A 97 -16.75 -2.01 1.09
C LYS A 97 -17.56 -2.20 2.36
N LYS A 98 -18.70 -1.51 2.44
CA LYS A 98 -19.72 -1.74 3.46
C LYS A 98 -21.09 -1.69 2.81
N ASP A 99 -21.84 -2.78 2.92
CA ASP A 99 -23.10 -2.99 2.24
C ASP A 99 -22.94 -2.78 0.72
N THR A 100 -23.56 -1.72 0.18
CA THR A 100 -23.47 -1.32 -1.24
C THR A 100 -22.54 -0.13 -1.47
N TYR A 101 -21.92 0.40 -0.42
CA TYR A 101 -21.09 1.59 -0.45
C TYR A 101 -19.59 1.23 -0.46
N PHE A 102 -18.83 2.02 -1.20
CA PHE A 102 -17.37 1.94 -1.27
C PHE A 102 -16.75 3.26 -0.81
N GLU A 103 -15.71 3.17 0.01
CA GLU A 103 -14.84 4.29 0.35
C GLU A 103 -13.39 3.95 0.10
N VAL A 104 -12.61 4.96 -0.26
CA VAL A 104 -11.17 4.83 -0.42
C VAL A 104 -10.50 5.55 0.73
N LEU A 105 -9.92 4.79 1.64
CA LEU A 105 -9.09 5.36 2.69
C LEU A 105 -7.70 5.66 2.12
N TYR A 106 -7.22 6.86 2.42
CA TYR A 106 -5.88 7.32 2.06
C TYR A 106 -5.05 7.54 3.33
N PRO A 107 -4.15 6.61 3.69
CA PRO A 107 -3.33 6.72 4.89
C PRO A 107 -2.39 7.92 4.83
N ILE A 108 -2.40 8.75 5.87
CA ILE A 108 -1.53 9.92 6.03
C ILE A 108 -0.88 9.92 7.42
N PHE A 109 0.40 10.21 7.47
CA PHE A 109 1.14 10.38 8.72
C PHE A 109 1.20 11.86 9.09
N LYS A 110 0.75 12.22 10.30
CA LYS A 110 0.70 13.63 10.74
C LYS A 110 1.76 13.98 11.80
N ASP A 111 2.39 12.98 12.42
CA ASP A 111 3.27 13.18 13.57
C ASP A 111 4.75 13.02 13.20
N TYR A 112 5.31 14.06 12.59
CA TYR A 112 6.73 14.10 12.19
C TYR A 112 7.72 14.05 13.36
N SER A 113 7.26 14.09 14.62
CA SER A 113 8.12 14.11 15.80
C SER A 113 8.59 12.70 16.22
N ASN A 114 7.91 11.64 15.77
CA ASN A 114 8.30 10.28 16.06
C ASN A 114 9.33 9.80 15.04
N ASN A 115 10.53 9.44 15.54
CA ASN A 115 11.59 8.84 14.75
C ASN A 115 11.07 7.61 14.01
N ILE A 116 10.92 7.75 12.70
CA ILE A 116 10.53 6.68 11.81
C ILE A 116 11.69 5.69 11.78
N SER A 117 11.56 4.56 12.48
CA SER A 117 12.50 3.45 12.30
C SER A 117 12.17 2.75 10.98
N THR A 118 12.77 3.22 9.89
CA THR A 118 12.91 2.39 8.70
C THR A 118 13.94 1.30 9.01
N ASN A 119 13.48 0.19 9.59
CA ASN A 119 14.32 -0.99 9.74
C ASN A 119 14.43 -1.68 8.37
N TYR A 120 15.36 -1.19 7.55
CA TYR A 120 15.77 -1.83 6.31
C TYR A 120 16.54 -3.11 6.64
N GLN A 121 15.83 -4.19 6.92
CA GLN A 121 16.40 -5.51 6.66
C GLN A 121 16.23 -5.76 5.16
N ILE A 122 17.34 -5.63 4.45
CA ILE A 122 17.42 -5.97 3.05
C ILE A 122 17.53 -7.49 3.00
N SER A 123 16.49 -8.18 2.53
CA SER A 123 16.60 -9.60 2.20
C SER A 123 17.74 -9.80 1.20
N THR A 124 18.77 -10.55 1.56
CA THR A 124 19.93 -10.85 0.70
C THR A 124 19.55 -11.71 -0.52
N TYR A 125 18.36 -12.30 -0.53
CA TYR A 125 17.88 -13.21 -1.58
C TYR A 125 16.96 -12.54 -2.62
N SER A 126 16.48 -11.32 -2.35
CA SER A 126 15.65 -10.57 -3.30
C SER A 126 16.48 -9.64 -4.16
N LYS A 127 16.24 -9.67 -5.48
CA LYS A 127 16.79 -8.70 -6.45
C LYS A 127 16.17 -7.31 -6.30
N VAL A 128 15.03 -7.20 -5.62
CA VAL A 128 14.27 -5.96 -5.43
C VAL A 128 14.27 -5.60 -3.94
N SER A 129 14.45 -4.31 -3.64
CA SER A 129 14.26 -3.76 -2.30
C SER A 129 13.18 -2.69 -2.32
N TRP A 130 12.30 -2.74 -1.32
CA TRP A 130 11.27 -1.74 -1.09
C TRP A 130 11.78 -0.66 -0.16
N TYR A 131 11.38 0.56 -0.46
CA TYR A 131 11.67 1.75 0.33
C TYR A 131 10.38 2.48 0.61
N LEU A 132 10.29 3.03 1.81
CA LEU A 132 9.17 3.85 2.22
C LEU A 132 9.67 5.27 2.48
N ARG A 133 9.05 6.22 1.79
CA ARG A 133 9.25 7.65 2.03
C ARG A 133 7.94 8.27 2.49
N ILE A 134 8.03 9.26 3.37
CA ILE A 134 6.93 10.15 3.71
C ILE A 134 7.26 11.53 3.14
N ILE A 135 6.32 12.13 2.43
CA ILE A 135 6.47 13.50 1.90
C ILE A 135 5.85 14.52 2.88
N ASP A 136 6.07 15.81 2.63
CA ASP A 136 5.66 16.91 3.53
C ASP A 136 4.14 16.98 3.81
N THR A 137 3.32 16.33 2.96
CA THR A 137 1.88 16.21 3.17
C THR A 137 1.47 15.03 4.05
N GLY A 138 2.43 14.24 4.53
CA GLY A 138 2.23 13.04 5.34
C GLY A 138 1.96 11.78 4.52
N GLU A 139 1.97 11.88 3.19
CA GLU A 139 1.62 10.78 2.30
C GLU A 139 2.78 9.79 2.17
N PHE A 140 2.44 8.50 2.21
CA PHE A 140 3.39 7.43 1.97
C PHE A 140 3.68 7.25 0.48
N ARG A 141 4.96 7.12 0.14
CA ARG A 141 5.48 6.75 -1.17
C ARG A 141 6.28 5.48 -1.01
N LEU A 142 5.79 4.39 -1.59
CA LEU A 142 6.53 3.14 -1.72
C LEU A 142 7.33 3.18 -3.02
N SER A 143 8.59 2.80 -2.97
CA SER A 143 9.46 2.73 -4.14
C SER A 143 10.19 1.40 -4.16
N THR A 144 10.54 0.94 -5.36
CA THR A 144 11.40 -0.23 -5.54
C THR A 144 12.73 0.19 -6.16
N ILE A 145 13.81 -0.50 -5.76
CA ILE A 145 15.11 -0.39 -6.44
C ILE A 145 15.57 -1.81 -6.79
N LEU A 146 16.00 -1.99 -8.03
CA LEU A 146 16.70 -3.20 -8.47
C LEU A 146 18.14 -3.17 -7.98
N LYS A 147 18.57 -4.24 -7.29
CA LYS A 147 19.95 -4.36 -6.83
C LYS A 147 20.87 -4.65 -8.00
N SER A 148 21.90 -3.82 -8.16
CA SER A 148 22.92 -3.92 -9.22
C SER A 148 23.69 -5.25 -9.23
N ASN A 149 23.77 -5.95 -8.09
CA ASN A 149 24.62 -7.15 -7.93
C ASN A 149 24.05 -8.42 -8.59
N TYR A 150 22.96 -8.32 -9.36
CA TYR A 150 22.37 -9.44 -10.11
C TYR A 150 22.40 -9.24 -11.63
N CYS A 151 23.15 -8.25 -12.10
CA CYS A 151 23.59 -8.16 -13.49
C CYS A 151 24.95 -8.88 -13.60
N SER A 152 24.90 -10.20 -13.76
CA SER A 152 26.04 -11.03 -14.16
C SER A 152 25.63 -11.85 -15.37
#